data_AF-B3T8V1-F1
#
_entry.id   AF-B3T8V1-F1
#
_cell.length_a   1.000
_cell.length_b   1.000
_cell.length_c   1.000
_cell.angle_alpha   90.00
_cell.angle_beta   90.00
_cell.angle_gamma   90.00
#
_symmetry.space_group_name_H-M   'P 1'
#
loop_
_entity.id
_entity.type
_entity.pdbx_description
1 polymer ?
#
loop_
_entity_poly.entity_id
_entity_poly.type
_entity_poly.pdbx_seq_one_letter_code
_entity_poly.pdbx_strand_id
1 'polypeptide(L)' 'MFSIINVEKDAVKIANELQISLSAVYKTLSNLEKLSLVEIQRFKITNEGKKIKMYRSRIKKANISINENNSQVILYPNND' A
#
# COMPACT_ATOMS: atom_id res chain seq x y z
N MET A 1 -6.08 -1.77 1.68
CA MET A 1 -4.99 -0.84 1.32
C MET A 1 -4.96 0.38 2.22
N PHE A 2 -6.10 1.02 2.53
CA PHE A 2 -6.15 2.19 3.42
C PHE A 2 -5.54 1.95 4.80
N SER A 3 -5.50 0.69 5.24
CA SER A 3 -4.89 0.26 6.49
C SER A 3 -3.40 0.55 6.61
N ILE A 4 -2.68 0.85 5.52
CA ILE A 4 -1.24 1.21 5.51
C ILE A 4 -0.96 2.70 5.30
N ILE A 5 -1.98 3.58 5.38
CA ILE A 5 -1.77 5.03 5.28
C ILE A 5 -1.04 5.53 6.54
N ASN A 6 -1.60 5.26 7.71
CA ASN A 6 -1.08 5.83 8.96
C ASN A 6 0.08 5.00 9.54
N VAL A 7 0.05 3.67 9.37
CA VAL A 7 1.00 2.74 10.00
C VAL A 7 1.41 1.68 9.00
N GLU A 8 2.69 1.34 8.96
CA GLU A 8 3.20 0.30 8.08
C GLU A 8 2.79 -1.11 8.51
N LYS A 9 2.52 -1.97 7.53
CA LYS A 9 2.07 -3.35 7.78
C LYS A 9 2.72 -4.32 6.80
N ASP A 10 2.94 -5.54 7.25
CA ASP A 10 3.30 -6.64 6.35
C ASP A 10 2.06 -7.21 5.65
N ALA A 11 2.28 -7.99 4.59
CA ALA A 11 1.22 -8.57 3.78
C ALA A 11 0.27 -9.47 4.58
N VAL A 12 0.76 -10.16 5.62
CA VAL A 12 -0.05 -11.07 6.45
C VAL A 12 -1.03 -10.26 7.29
N LYS A 13 -0.54 -9.19 7.95
CA LYS A 13 -1.39 -8.29 8.72
C LYS A 13 -2.44 -7.61 7.84
N ILE A 14 -2.07 -7.18 6.63
CA ILE A 14 -3.02 -6.59 5.66
C ILE A 14 -4.10 -7.60 5.26
N ALA A 15 -3.72 -8.84 4.95
CA ALA A 15 -4.66 -9.91 4.58
C ALA A 15 -5.67 -10.19 5.69
N ASN A 16 -5.18 -10.31 6.92
CA ASN A 16 -6.02 -10.55 8.10
C ASN A 16 -6.97 -9.39 8.40
N GLU A 17 -6.51 -8.14 8.35
CA GLU A 17 -7.37 -6.98 8.64
C GLU A 17 -8.45 -6.77 7.58
N LEU A 18 -8.13 -7.01 6.31
CA LEU A 18 -9.04 -6.77 5.19
C LEU A 18 -9.87 -8.00 4.79
N GLN A 19 -9.62 -9.15 5.44
CA GLN A 19 -10.29 -10.42 5.14
C GLN A 19 -10.21 -10.81 3.65
N ILE A 20 -9.02 -10.60 3.04
CA ILE A 20 -8.74 -11.00 1.65
C ILE A 20 -7.53 -11.94 1.60
N SER A 21 -7.45 -12.73 0.53
CA SER A 21 -6.37 -13.71 0.41
C SER A 21 -4.99 -13.06 0.36
N LEU A 22 -4.01 -13.74 0.93
CA LEU A 22 -2.61 -13.29 0.92
C LEU A 22 -2.08 -13.11 -0.51
N SER A 23 -2.49 -13.99 -1.43
CA SER A 23 -2.16 -13.89 -2.86
C SER A 23 -2.73 -12.61 -3.49
N ALA A 24 -3.95 -12.20 -3.14
CA ALA A 24 -4.52 -10.94 -3.61
C ALA A 24 -3.73 -9.74 -3.06
N VAL A 25 -3.39 -9.76 -1.76
CA VAL A 25 -2.56 -8.71 -1.14
C VAL A 25 -1.22 -8.55 -1.85
N TYR A 26 -0.50 -9.64 -2.11
CA TYR A 26 0.78 -9.57 -2.82
C TYR A 26 0.64 -9.03 -4.24
N LYS A 27 -0.39 -9.45 -4.98
CA LYS A 27 -0.68 -8.90 -6.32
C LYS A 27 -0.94 -7.39 -6.26
N THR A 28 -1.75 -6.94 -5.31
CA THR A 28 -2.06 -5.51 -5.15
C THR A 28 -0.84 -4.70 -4.72
N LEU A 29 -0.06 -5.17 -3.72
CA LEU A 29 1.17 -4.51 -3.29
C LEU A 29 2.19 -4.40 -4.42
N SER A 30 2.38 -5.48 -5.19
CA SER A 30 3.27 -5.46 -6.37
C SER A 30 2.85 -4.40 -7.39
N ASN A 31 1.54 -4.28 -7.66
CA ASN A 31 1.04 -3.25 -8.57
C ASN A 31 1.25 -1.83 -8.02
N LEU A 32 1.00 -1.61 -6.72
CA LEU A 32 1.22 -0.29 -6.13
C LEU A 32 2.71 0.08 -6.01
N GLU A 33 3.59 -0.90 -5.75
CA GLU A 33 5.04 -0.70 -5.77
C GLU A 33 5.47 -0.22 -7.16
N LYS A 34 4.99 -0.88 -8.24
CA LYS A 34 5.25 -0.48 -9.63
C LYS A 34 4.76 0.94 -9.96
N LEU A 35 3.62 1.34 -9.39
CA LEU A 35 3.06 2.68 -9.54
C LEU A 35 3.68 3.71 -8.58
N SER A 36 4.67 3.31 -7.76
CA SER A 36 5.29 4.16 -6.73
C SER A 36 4.29 4.75 -5.72
N LEU A 37 3.15 4.08 -5.50
CA LEU A 37 2.09 4.52 -4.57
C LEU A 37 2.28 3.96 -3.15
N VAL A 38 3.13 2.95 -2.99
CA VAL A 38 3.55 2.40 -1.70
C VAL A 38 5.06 2.27 -1.66
N GLU A 39 5.61 2.22 -0.47
CA GLU A 39 7.02 1.95 -0.23
C GLU A 39 7.25 0.93 0.87
N ILE A 40 8.45 0.39 0.88
CA ILE A 40 8.94 -0.41 2.00
C ILE A 40 9.52 0.59 3.00
N GLN A 41 8.78 0.89 4.06
CA GLN A 41 9.26 1.81 5.09
C GLN A 41 10.42 1.18 5.89
N ARG A 42 10.35 -0.13 6.12
CA ARG A 42 11.42 -0.89 6.80
C ARG A 42 11.32 -2.38 6.53
N PHE A 43 12.35 -3.10 6.94
CA PHE A 43 12.33 -4.54 7.08
C PHE A 43 12.18 -4.93 8.56
N LYS A 44 11.24 -5.82 8.86
CA LYS A 44 11.14 -6.49 10.15
C LYS A 44 11.87 -7.82 10.07
N ILE A 45 12.75 -8.11 11.02
CA ILE A 45 13.40 -9.42 11.15
C ILE A 45 12.57 -10.25 12.13
N THR A 46 12.18 -11.46 11.74
CA THR A 46 11.48 -12.38 12.64
C THR A 46 12.48 -13.10 13.56
N ASN A 47 11.96 -13.76 14.59
CA ASN A 47 12.78 -14.61 15.48
C ASN A 47 13.48 -15.75 14.71
N GLU A 48 12.95 -16.14 13.56
CA GLU A 48 13.52 -17.13 12.63
C GLU A 48 14.53 -16.52 11.64
N GLY A 49 14.88 -15.24 11.78
CA GLY A 49 15.81 -14.53 10.90
C GLY A 49 15.23 -14.10 9.55
N LYS A 50 13.93 -14.29 9.30
CA LYS A 50 13.30 -13.90 8.03
C LYS A 50 13.13 -12.38 7.95
N LYS A 51 13.50 -11.78 6.82
CA LYS A 51 13.24 -10.38 6.52
C LYS A 51 11.85 -10.23 5.90
N ILE A 52 10.99 -9.46 6.55
CA ILE A 52 9.63 -9.15 6.11
C ILE A 52 9.55 -7.67 5.74
N LYS A 53 9.01 -7.38 4.56
CA LYS A 53 8.75 -6.00 4.11
C LYS A 53 7.58 -5.40 4.89
N MET A 54 7.79 -4.21 5.44
CA MET A 54 6.74 -3.41 6.07
C MET A 54 6.34 -2.28 5.12
N TYR A 55 5.09 -2.32 4.65
CA TYR A 55 4.58 -1.44 3.61
C TYR A 55 3.87 -0.22 4.17
N ARG A 56 4.19 0.96 3.65
CA ARG A 56 3.48 2.23 3.93
C ARG A 56 3.01 2.89 2.64
N SER A 57 1.84 3.52 2.69
CA SER A 57 1.32 4.28 1.56
C SER A 57 2.11 5.57 1.37
N ARG A 58 2.45 5.91 0.12
CA ARG A 58 3.02 7.23 -0.24
C ARG A 58 1.98 8.30 -0.47
N ILE A 59 0.71 7.91 -0.58
CA ILE A 59 -0.43 8.81 -0.75
C ILE A 59 -1.43 8.61 0.38
N LYS A 60 -2.06 9.69 0.84
CA LYS A 60 -3.12 9.63 1.86
C LYS A 60 -4.52 9.87 1.30
N LYS A 61 -4.59 10.43 0.09
CA LYS A 61 -5.85 10.73 -0.60
C LYS A 61 -5.62 10.75 -2.11
N ALA A 62 -6.65 10.40 -2.85
CA ALA A 62 -6.71 10.58 -4.30
C ALA A 62 -8.09 11.16 -4.67
N ASN A 63 -8.11 12.11 -5.60
CA ASN A 63 -9.32 12.60 -6.25
C ASN A 63 -9.27 12.19 -7.72
N ILE A 64 -10.32 11.54 -8.21
CA ILE A 64 -10.47 11.14 -9.60
C ILE A 64 -11.67 11.91 -10.17
N SER A 65 -11.47 12.59 -11.30
CA SER A 65 -12.52 13.26 -12.04
C SER A 65 -12.54 12.74 -13.47
N ILE A 66 -13.71 12.40 -13.98
CA ILE A 66 -13.93 11.96 -15.36
C ILE A 66 -15.09 12.77 -15.92
N ASN A 67 -14.82 13.56 -16.96
CA ASN A 67 -15.77 14.38 -17.68
C ASN A 67 -15.69 14.01 -19.17
N GLU A 68 -16.66 14.42 -19.99
CA GLU A 68 -16.78 14.00 -21.40
C GLU A 68 -15.48 14.10 -22.21
N ASN A 69 -14.66 15.13 -21.95
CA ASN A 69 -13.42 15.37 -22.71
C ASN A 69 -12.13 15.25 -21.88
N ASN A 70 -12.22 15.08 -20.55
CA ASN A 70 -11.05 15.16 -19.67
C ASN A 70 -11.14 14.15 -18.54
N SER A 71 -9.99 13.57 -18.19
CA SER A 71 -9.80 12.82 -16.96
C SER A 71 -8.62 13.36 -16.18
N GLN A 72 -8.76 13.41 -14.85
CA GLN A 72 -7.72 13.88 -13.96
C GLN A 72 -7.64 12.99 -12.72
N VAL A 73 -6.41 12.72 -12.29
CA VAL A 73 -6.11 12.11 -11.00
C VAL A 73 -5.22 13.06 -10.22
N ILE A 74 -5.69 13.47 -9.04
CA ILE A 74 -4.92 14.29 -8.10
C ILE A 74 -4.56 13.41 -6.92
N LEU A 75 -3.25 13.21 -6.69
CA LEU A 75 -2.73 12.42 -5.57
C LEU A 75 -2.18 13.34 -4.50
N TYR A 76 -2.55 13.08 -3.24
CA TYR A 76 -2.06 13.84 -2.10
C TYR A 76 -1.02 13.00 -1.35
N PRO A 77 0.21 13.50 -1.19
CA PRO A 77 1.29 12.72 -0.60
C PRO A 77 1.06 12.47 0.89
N ASN A 78 1.61 11.37 1.37
CA ASN A 78 1.61 10.96 2.77
C ASN A 78 2.94 11.37 3.41
N ASN A 79 3.03 12.64 3.82
CA ASN A 79 4.26 13.25 4.37
C ASN A 79 4.36 13.14 5.90
N ASP A 80 3.57 12.26 6.52
CA ASP A 80 3.47 12.13 7.97
C ASP A 80 4.61 11.29 8.58
#